data_AF-A0A7S0TMW6-F1
#
_entry.id   AF-A0A7S0TMW6-F1
#
_cell.length_a   1.000
_cell.length_b   1.000
_cell.length_c   1.000
_cell.angle_alpha   90.00
_cell.angle_beta   90.00
_cell.angle_gamma   90.00
#
_symmetry.space_group_name_H-M   'P 1'
#
loop_
_entity.id
_entity.type
_entity.pdbx_description
1 polymer ?
#
loop_
_entity_poly.entity_id
_entity_poly.type
_entity_poly.pdbx_seq_one_letter_code
_entity_poly.pdbx_strand_id
1 'polypeptide(L)'
;MGAHVVLVQYRRIQRKEKHGKRLLKQKRPMSRSMTAVHNAYLEDIVHPHNVVGRRREYIPHQPVPTHLVFLDPKVKEITASKLIMYREVYKALTKRKSVFDYLVYPNGPEELRQRTPNTVPAD
;
A
#
# COMPACT_ATOMS: atom_id res chain seq x y z
N MET A 1 27.99 -0.63 -1.72
CA MET A 1 26.52 -0.56 -1.75
C MET A 1 26.10 0.65 -0.93
N GLY A 2 25.40 1.60 -1.54
CA GLY A 2 24.95 2.82 -0.85
C GLY A 2 23.73 2.57 0.04
N ALA A 3 23.57 3.38 1.07
CA ALA A 3 22.33 3.41 1.84
C ALA A 3 21.24 4.12 1.02
N HIS A 4 20.04 3.55 0.98
CA HIS A 4 18.89 4.24 0.41
C HIS A 4 18.21 5.10 1.48
N VAL A 5 17.84 6.32 1.10
CA VAL A 5 17.16 7.28 1.98
C VAL A 5 15.75 7.53 1.45
N VAL A 6 14.77 7.44 2.34
CA VAL A 6 13.35 7.72 2.03
C VAL A 6 12.88 8.81 2.98
N LEU A 7 12.23 9.84 2.43
CA LEU A 7 11.63 10.92 3.22
C LEU A 7 10.17 10.59 3.47
N VAL A 8 9.77 10.57 4.74
CA VAL A 8 8.41 10.21 5.14
C VAL A 8 7.88 11.24 6.14
N GLN A 9 6.63 11.66 5.96
CA GLN A 9 5.99 12.57 6.90
C GLN A 9 5.57 11.85 8.18
N TYR A 10 5.75 12.48 9.35
CA TYR A 10 5.17 11.97 10.59
C TYR A 10 3.64 12.15 10.62
N ARG A 11 2.88 11.06 10.58
CA ARG A 11 1.39 11.07 10.53
C ARG A 11 0.77 10.45 11.78
N ARG A 12 -0.15 11.17 12.44
CA ARG A 12 -0.85 10.69 13.65
C ARG A 12 -2.12 9.91 13.31
N ILE A 13 -2.19 8.65 13.72
CA ILE A 13 -3.40 7.82 13.63
C ILE A 13 -4.25 7.99 14.89
N GLN A 14 -5.46 8.52 14.76
CA GLN A 14 -6.44 8.49 15.87
C GLN A 14 -7.15 7.13 15.90
N ARG A 15 -7.68 6.68 17.04
CA ARG A 15 -8.43 5.41 17.06
C ARG A 15 -9.86 5.63 16.58
N LYS A 16 -10.47 4.61 15.96
CA LYS A 16 -11.91 4.63 15.68
C LYS A 16 -12.65 4.61 17.02
N GLU A 17 -13.71 5.40 17.14
CA GLU A 17 -14.63 5.32 18.27
C GLU A 17 -15.19 3.90 18.36
N LYS A 18 -15.17 3.34 19.57
CA LYS A 18 -15.70 2.00 19.86
C LYS A 18 -16.87 2.16 20.81
N HIS A 19 -17.92 1.37 20.61
CA HIS A 19 -19.02 1.28 21.55
C HIS A 19 -18.50 0.90 22.95
N GLY A 20 -19.06 1.50 24.00
CA GLY A 20 -18.64 1.28 25.39
C GLY A 20 -17.32 1.95 25.81
N LYS A 21 -16.71 2.80 24.96
CA LYS A 21 -15.54 3.62 25.34
C LYS A 21 -15.89 5.10 25.35
N ARG A 22 -15.14 5.88 26.14
CA ARG A 22 -15.28 7.35 26.17
C ARG A 22 -15.19 7.89 24.75
N LEU A 23 -16.27 8.56 24.33
CA LEU A 23 -16.34 9.22 23.04
C LEU A 23 -15.26 10.30 22.94
N LEU A 24 -14.75 10.52 21.73
CA LEU A 24 -13.83 11.61 21.49
C LEU A 24 -14.60 12.94 21.61
N LYS A 25 -13.94 13.98 22.12
CA LYS A 25 -14.54 15.33 22.18
C LYS A 25 -14.92 15.86 20.79
N GLN A 26 -14.22 15.41 19.75
CA GLN A 26 -14.42 15.81 18.37
C GLN A 26 -14.40 14.56 17.49
N LYS A 27 -15.26 14.55 16.45
CA LYS A 27 -15.29 13.50 15.43
C LYS A 27 -13.92 13.35 14.78
N ARG A 28 -13.46 12.10 14.67
CA ARG A 28 -12.20 11.76 13.99
C ARG A 28 -12.21 12.25 12.53
N PRO A 29 -11.22 13.05 12.08
CA PRO A 29 -11.09 13.43 10.68
C PRO A 29 -10.60 12.26 9.82
N MET A 30 -11.03 12.22 8.56
CA MET A 30 -10.68 11.13 7.62
C MET A 30 -9.18 11.04 7.35
N SER A 31 -8.47 12.17 7.33
CA SER A 31 -7.01 12.23 7.15
C SER A 31 -6.23 11.53 8.26
N ARG A 32 -6.81 11.40 9.46
CA ARG A 32 -6.24 10.65 10.59
C ARG A 32 -6.80 9.23 10.69
N SER A 33 -7.46 8.75 9.64
CA SER A 33 -7.86 7.35 9.52
C SER A 33 -6.63 6.45 9.31
N MET A 34 -6.60 5.24 9.89
CA MET A 34 -5.48 4.30 9.67
C MET A 34 -5.31 4.01 8.18
N THR A 35 -6.42 3.81 7.47
CA THR A 35 -6.42 3.57 6.02
C THR A 35 -5.85 4.76 5.25
N ALA A 36 -6.29 6.00 5.54
CA ALA A 36 -5.76 7.18 4.85
C ALA A 36 -4.27 7.39 5.13
N VAL A 37 -3.84 7.21 6.37
CA VAL A 37 -2.42 7.32 6.75
C VAL A 37 -1.57 6.25 6.06
N HIS A 38 -2.05 5.01 5.98
CA HIS A 38 -1.34 3.93 5.28
C HIS A 38 -1.25 4.18 3.77
N ASN A 39 -2.27 4.77 3.17
CA ASN A 39 -2.26 5.15 1.76
C ASN A 39 -1.23 6.27 1.52
N ALA A 40 -1.23 7.29 2.37
CA ALA A 40 -0.29 8.40 2.25
C ALA A 40 1.17 7.95 2.49
N TYR A 41 1.41 6.98 3.37
CA TYR A 41 2.75 6.40 3.51
C TYR A 41 3.23 5.66 2.25
N LEU A 42 2.33 4.99 1.51
CA LEU A 42 2.72 4.36 0.24
C LEU A 42 3.13 5.39 -0.80
N GLU A 43 2.45 6.54 -0.84
CA GLU A 43 2.77 7.66 -1.73
C GLU A 43 4.12 8.30 -1.35
N ASP A 44 4.36 8.53 -0.06
CA ASP A 44 5.63 9.08 0.44
C ASP A 44 6.83 8.15 0.11
N ILE A 45 6.66 6.83 0.29
CA ILE A 45 7.74 5.84 0.09
C ILE A 45 8.13 5.73 -1.39
N VAL A 46 7.18 5.86 -2.31
CA VAL A 46 7.37 5.60 -3.75
C VAL A 46 7.71 6.88 -4.54
N HIS A 47 7.66 8.05 -3.89
CA HIS A 47 8.03 9.33 -4.50
C HIS A 47 9.41 9.25 -5.19
N PRO A 48 9.56 9.75 -6.44
CA PRO A 48 8.68 10.61 -7.23
C PRO A 48 7.62 9.88 -8.08
N HIS A 49 7.53 8.56 -7.95
CA HIS A 49 6.63 7.75 -8.76
C HIS A 49 5.27 7.57 -8.09
N ASN A 50 4.27 7.20 -8.89
CA ASN A 50 2.91 7.04 -8.43
C ASN A 50 2.53 5.56 -8.28
N VAL A 51 1.68 5.30 -7.29
CA VAL A 51 1.01 4.01 -7.14
C VAL A 51 -0.21 4.00 -8.06
N VAL A 52 -0.22 3.09 -9.03
CA VAL A 52 -1.30 2.98 -10.03
C VAL A 52 -2.45 2.13 -9.50
N GLY A 53 -2.13 1.04 -8.80
CA GLY A 53 -3.11 0.09 -8.31
C GLY A 53 -2.80 -0.40 -6.90
N ARG A 54 -3.84 -0.74 -6.15
CA ARG A 54 -3.71 -1.35 -4.82
C ARG A 54 -4.73 -2.45 -4.66
N ARG A 55 -4.30 -3.59 -4.14
CA ARG A 55 -5.17 -4.72 -3.82
C ARG A 55 -4.80 -5.30 -2.46
N ARG A 56 -5.79 -5.86 -1.77
CA ARG A 56 -5.55 -6.72 -0.60
C ARG A 56 -5.80 -8.15 -1.02
N GLU A 57 -4.79 -8.98 -0.89
CA GLU A 57 -4.89 -10.40 -1.17
C GLU A 57 -5.09 -11.15 0.15
N TYR A 58 -6.14 -11.96 0.20
CA TYR A 58 -6.41 -12.87 1.30
C TYR A 58 -5.87 -14.23 0.90
N ILE A 59 -4.71 -14.57 1.44
CA ILE A 59 -4.08 -15.86 1.19
C ILE A 59 -4.65 -16.85 2.21
N PRO A 60 -5.14 -18.03 1.79
CA PRO A 60 -5.51 -19.11 2.70
C PRO A 60 -4.39 -19.35 3.73
N HIS A 61 -4.74 -19.62 4.98
CA HIS A 61 -3.81 -19.81 6.11
C HIS A 61 -3.12 -18.56 6.66
N GLN A 62 -3.26 -17.37 6.05
CA GLN A 62 -2.77 -16.13 6.65
C GLN A 62 -3.88 -15.36 7.38
N PRO A 63 -3.67 -14.93 8.64
CA PRO A 63 -4.70 -14.21 9.40
C PRO A 63 -4.86 -12.75 8.95
N VAL A 64 -3.86 -12.18 8.27
CA VAL A 64 -3.85 -10.78 7.84
C VAL A 64 -3.63 -10.72 6.33
N PRO A 65 -4.42 -9.92 5.58
CA PRO A 65 -4.24 -9.79 4.14
C PRO A 65 -2.91 -9.13 3.80
N THR A 66 -2.30 -9.59 2.71
CA THR A 66 -1.10 -8.99 2.13
C THR A 66 -1.50 -7.83 1.23
N HIS A 67 -0.78 -6.72 1.31
CA HIS A 67 -1.02 -5.55 0.47
C HIS A 67 -0.21 -5.68 -0.83
N LEU A 68 -0.90 -5.81 -1.96
CA LEU A 68 -0.28 -5.74 -3.29
C LEU A 68 -0.38 -4.30 -3.78
N VAL A 69 0.77 -3.74 -4.12
CA VAL A 69 0.91 -2.35 -4.56
C VAL A 69 1.53 -2.36 -5.94
N PHE A 70 0.84 -1.76 -6.90
CA PHE A 70 1.22 -1.76 -8.31
C PHE A 70 1.75 -0.38 -8.71
N LEU A 71 2.97 -0.35 -9.24
CA LEU A 71 3.59 0.81 -9.86
C LEU A 71 3.37 0.81 -11.39
N ASP A 72 3.66 1.94 -12.03
CA ASP A 72 3.66 2.04 -13.50
C ASP A 72 4.80 1.18 -14.09
N PRO A 73 4.53 0.30 -15.07
CA PRO A 73 5.57 -0.48 -15.75
C PRO A 73 6.67 0.38 -16.38
N LYS A 74 6.40 1.65 -16.73
CA LYS A 74 7.40 2.57 -17.33
C LYS A 74 8.58 2.86 -16.41
N VAL A 75 8.37 2.83 -15.09
CA VAL A 75 9.42 3.17 -14.10
C VAL A 75 10.19 1.96 -13.59
N LYS A 76 10.00 0.80 -14.25
CA LYS A 76 10.52 -0.50 -13.81
C LYS A 76 12.04 -0.56 -13.73
N GLU A 77 12.73 -0.01 -14.73
CA GLU A 77 14.20 -0.05 -14.80
C GLU A 77 14.86 0.66 -13.62
N ILE A 78 14.28 1.78 -13.20
CA ILE A 78 14.81 2.61 -12.10
C ILE A 78 14.42 2.03 -10.74
N THR A 79 13.23 1.44 -10.66
CA THR A 79 12.60 1.10 -9.37
C THR A 79 12.85 -0.34 -8.94
N ALA A 80 13.23 -1.24 -9.87
CA ALA A 80 13.42 -2.66 -9.59
C ALA A 80 14.37 -2.93 -8.40
N SER A 81 15.49 -2.23 -8.33
CA SER A 81 16.45 -2.33 -7.22
C SER A 81 15.92 -1.83 -5.87
N LYS A 82 14.90 -0.95 -5.87
CA LYS A 82 14.34 -0.31 -4.66
C LYS A 82 13.15 -1.06 -4.05
N LEU A 83 12.59 -2.05 -4.75
CA LEU A 83 11.37 -2.75 -4.30
C LEU A 83 11.52 -3.43 -2.93
N ILE A 84 12.69 -4.01 -2.68
CA ILE A 84 13.02 -4.66 -1.39
C ILE A 84 12.97 -3.62 -0.26
N MET A 85 13.55 -2.44 -0.49
CA MET A 85 13.52 -1.33 0.47
C MET A 85 12.09 -0.86 0.73
N TYR A 86 11.28 -0.62 -0.31
CA TYR A 86 9.89 -0.16 -0.12
C TYR A 86 9.09 -1.11 0.76
N ARG A 87 9.25 -2.42 0.55
CA ARG A 87 8.62 -3.47 1.36
C ARG A 87 9.03 -3.36 2.82
N GLU A 88 10.32 -3.27 3.12
CA GLU A 88 10.79 -3.27 4.51
C GLU A 88 10.44 -1.96 5.23
N VAL A 89 10.53 -0.80 4.55
CA VAL A 89 10.10 0.49 5.11
C VAL A 89 8.60 0.49 5.43
N TYR A 90 7.77 0.03 4.49
CA TYR A 90 6.33 -0.02 4.71
C TYR A 90 5.94 -0.97 5.86
N LYS A 91 6.62 -2.12 5.94
CA LYS A 91 6.45 -3.09 7.02
C LYS A 91 6.88 -2.52 8.37
N ALA A 92 7.98 -1.77 8.44
CA ALA A 92 8.42 -1.10 9.66
C ALA A 92 7.40 -0.07 10.17
N LEU A 93 6.84 0.74 9.27
CA LEU A 93 5.87 1.78 9.62
C LEU A 93 4.49 1.23 10.00
N THR A 94 3.99 0.24 9.26
CA THR A 94 2.59 -0.20 9.37
C THR A 94 2.40 -1.57 10.03
N LYS A 95 3.48 -2.34 10.20
CA LYS A 95 3.47 -3.74 10.61
C LYS A 95 2.63 -4.65 9.72
N ARG A 96 2.40 -4.25 8.46
CA ARG A 96 1.69 -5.05 7.45
C ARG A 96 2.65 -5.60 6.42
N LYS A 97 2.34 -6.78 5.89
CA LYS A 97 3.07 -7.37 4.77
C LYS A 97 2.63 -6.67 3.48
N SER A 98 3.61 -6.30 2.65
CA SER A 98 3.38 -5.71 1.33
C SER A 98 4.25 -6.36 0.27
N VAL A 99 3.71 -6.43 -0.94
CA VAL A 99 4.40 -6.84 -2.16
C VAL A 99 4.25 -5.70 -3.15
N PHE A 100 5.38 -5.21 -3.65
CA PHE A 100 5.41 -4.18 -4.69
C PHE A 100 5.68 -4.85 -6.03
N ASP A 101 4.83 -4.58 -6.99
CA ASP A 101 4.93 -5.10 -8.36
C ASP A 101 4.54 -4.01 -9.37
N TYR A 102 4.57 -4.32 -10.65
CA TYR A 102 4.18 -3.41 -11.73
C TYR A 102 2.82 -3.79 -12.30
N LEU A 103 2.06 -2.79 -12.74
CA LEU A 103 0.79 -3.03 -13.40
C LEU A 103 1.05 -3.66 -14.78
N VAL A 104 0.59 -4.91 -14.97
CA VAL A 104 0.58 -5.57 -16.27
C VAL A 104 -0.79 -5.33 -16.89
N TYR A 105 -0.84 -4.49 -17.93
CA TYR A 105 -2.03 -4.27 -18.75
C TYR A 105 -2.47 -5.58 -19.45
N PRO A 106 -3.72 -5.68 -19.93
CA PRO A 106 -4.40 -6.95 -20.27
C PRO A 106 -3.80 -7.78 -21.42
N ASN A 107 -2.55 -7.55 -21.83
CA ASN A 107 -1.84 -8.35 -22.82
C ASN A 107 -0.94 -9.42 -22.18
N GLY A 108 -0.85 -9.49 -20.85
CA GLY A 108 -0.12 -10.55 -20.13
C GLY A 108 -0.87 -11.89 -20.06
N PRO A 109 -0.20 -12.98 -19.64
CA PRO A 109 -0.86 -14.26 -19.35
C PRO A 109 -1.96 -14.10 -18.29
N GLU A 110 -3.01 -14.92 -18.38
CA GLU A 110 -4.25 -14.78 -17.60
C GLU A 110 -4.02 -14.72 -16.09
N GLU A 111 -3.10 -15.54 -15.57
CA GLU A 111 -2.74 -15.58 -14.14
C GLU A 111 -2.26 -14.22 -13.61
N LEU A 112 -1.54 -13.45 -14.43
CA LEU A 112 -1.08 -12.11 -14.04
C LEU A 112 -2.22 -11.09 -14.09
N ARG A 113 -3.17 -11.24 -15.03
CA ARG A 113 -4.38 -10.39 -15.11
C ARG A 113 -5.26 -10.57 -13.88
N GLN A 114 -5.40 -11.81 -13.41
CA GLN A 114 -6.17 -12.13 -12.21
C GLN A 114 -5.54 -11.55 -10.93
N ARG A 115 -4.26 -11.15 -10.93
CA ARG A 115 -3.59 -10.48 -9.79
C ARG A 115 -3.80 -8.97 -9.79
N THR A 116 -3.90 -8.34 -10.95
CA THR A 116 -4.21 -6.90 -11.07
C THR A 116 -5.60 -6.55 -10.53
N PRO A 117 -5.82 -5.33 -10.03
CA PRO A 117 -7.16 -4.88 -9.65
C PRO A 117 -8.04 -4.85 -10.91
N ASN A 118 -9.15 -5.60 -10.89
CA ASN A 118 -10.10 -5.60 -12.01
C ASN A 118 -10.57 -4.17 -12.28
N THR A 119 -10.41 -3.70 -13.52
CA THR A 119 -10.97 -2.41 -13.98
C THR A 119 -12.49 -2.50 -14.15
N VAL A 120 -13.00 -3.71 -14.37
CA VAL A 120 -14.43 -4.01 -14.48
C VAL A 120 -14.98 -4.47 -13.13
N PRO A 121 -16.08 -3.88 -12.64
CA PRO A 121 -16.81 -4.44 -11.52
C PRO A 121 -17.19 -5.88 -11.87
N ALA A 122 -17.11 -6.78 -10.90
CA ALA A 122 -17.76 -8.08 -11.04
C ALA A 122 -19.26 -7.79 -11.08
N ASP A 123 -19.87 -7.94 -12.26
CA ASP A 123 -21.32 -8.07 -12.38
C ASP A 123 -21.79 -9.27 -11.54
#